data_AF-A0A955K475-F1
#
_entry.id   AF-A0A955K475-F1
#
_cell.length_a   1.000
_cell.length_b   1.000
_cell.length_c   1.000
_cell.angle_alpha   90.00
_cell.angle_beta   90.00
_cell.angle_gamma   90.00
#
_symmetry.space_group_name_H-M   'P 1'
#
loop_
_entity.id
_entity.type
_entity.pdbx_description
1 polymer ?
#
loop_
_entity_poly.entity_id
_entity_poly.type
_entity_poly.pdbx_seq_one_letter_code
_entity_poly.pdbx_strand_id
1 'polypeptide(L)'
;MGRKNNGNSLFKVIVTDLAGIGCLLLVPLLGPLPGPGGIPLILAGLGFLAVNHDWADNAIHYVKKHSTNLRRILFPAKKSIELMWDIFAILLLGIGFMANISGGWLLKALSIGILFSASTILIMNRKRMEWLDKNLRRFGKK
;
A
#
# COMPACT_ATOMS: atom_id res chain seq x y z
N MET A 1 17.56 19.26 -7.34
CA MET A 1 17.36 17.86 -7.77
C MET A 1 18.70 17.17 -7.71
N GLY A 2 18.93 16.31 -6.72
CA GLY A 2 20.17 15.55 -6.65
C GLY A 2 19.98 14.25 -7.42
N ARG A 3 20.70 14.06 -8.53
CA ARG A 3 20.94 12.72 -9.07
C ARG A 3 21.52 11.88 -7.93
N LYS A 4 21.02 10.67 -7.72
CA LYS A 4 21.65 9.74 -6.78
C LYS A 4 23.05 9.44 -7.30
N ASN A 5 24.05 10.03 -6.65
CA ASN A 5 25.45 9.80 -7.00
C ASN A 5 25.84 8.43 -6.46
N ASN A 6 25.42 7.38 -7.15
CA ASN A 6 25.76 6.02 -6.81
C ASN A 6 27.23 5.81 -7.16
N GLY A 7 28.12 5.82 -6.16
CA GLY A 7 29.49 5.29 -6.26
C GLY A 7 29.54 3.78 -6.48
N ASN A 8 28.45 3.18 -6.97
CA ASN A 8 28.33 1.76 -7.24
C ASN A 8 28.97 1.46 -8.60
N SER A 9 29.79 0.41 -8.64
CA SER A 9 30.30 -0.12 -9.91
C SER A 9 29.13 -0.47 -10.85
N LEU A 10 29.28 -0.15 -12.14
CA LEU A 10 28.30 -0.46 -13.19
C LEU A 10 27.86 -1.92 -13.17
N PHE A 11 28.78 -2.83 -12.82
CA PHE A 11 28.48 -4.25 -12.68
C PHE A 11 27.44 -4.53 -11.58
N LYS A 12 27.56 -3.87 -10.41
CA LYS A 12 26.59 -4.03 -9.32
C LYS A 12 25.20 -3.55 -9.75
N VAL A 13 25.13 -2.41 -10.45
CA VAL A 13 23.87 -1.85 -10.96
C VAL A 13 23.18 -2.82 -11.90
N ILE A 14 23.90 -3.36 -12.89
CA ILE A 14 23.36 -4.31 -13.87
C ILE A 14 22.84 -5.58 -13.16
N VAL A 15 23.60 -6.14 -12.21
CA VAL A 15 23.19 -7.35 -11.49
C VAL A 15 21.92 -7.11 -10.66
N THR A 16 21.83 -6.00 -9.94
CA THR A 16 20.64 -5.68 -9.15
C THR A 16 19.42 -5.38 -10.03
N ASP A 17 19.61 -4.74 -11.18
CA ASP A 17 18.51 -4.44 -12.10
C ASP A 17 18.01 -5.72 -12.79
N LEU A 18 18.92 -6.61 -13.19
CA LEU A 18 18.57 -7.94 -13.70
C LEU A 18 17.83 -8.78 -12.65
N ALA A 19 18.25 -8.74 -11.40
CA ALA A 19 17.52 -9.39 -10.30
C ALA A 19 16.12 -8.80 -10.13
N GLY A 20 16.00 -7.47 -10.17
CA GLY A 20 14.71 -6.76 -10.07
C GLY A 20 13.75 -7.11 -11.20
N ILE A 21 14.22 -7.06 -12.45
CA ILE A 21 13.45 -7.45 -13.65
C ILE A 21 13.12 -8.95 -13.59
N GLY A 22 14.06 -9.80 -13.20
CA GLY A 22 13.86 -11.24 -13.03
C GLY A 22 12.75 -11.54 -12.03
N CYS A 23 12.71 -10.87 -10.88
CA CYS A 23 11.62 -10.97 -9.93
C CYS A 23 10.28 -10.59 -10.57
N LEU A 24 10.21 -9.48 -11.32
CA LEU A 24 8.96 -9.03 -11.96
C LEU A 24 8.48 -9.99 -13.06
N LEU A 25 9.39 -10.58 -13.84
CA LEU A 25 9.06 -11.56 -14.89
C LEU A 25 8.60 -12.89 -14.32
N LEU A 26 9.04 -13.25 -13.11
CA LEU A 26 8.58 -14.44 -12.41
C LEU A 26 7.16 -14.28 -11.83
N VAL A 27 6.62 -13.05 -11.74
CA VAL A 27 5.26 -12.78 -11.23
C VAL A 27 4.16 -13.46 -12.04
N PRO A 28 4.07 -13.37 -13.37
CA PRO A 28 3.05 -14.12 -14.12
C PRO A 28 3.26 -15.64 -14.08
N LEU A 29 4.49 -16.10 -13.81
CA LEU A 29 4.81 -17.54 -13.72
C LEU A 29 4.44 -18.13 -12.35
N LEU A 30 4.67 -17.37 -11.27
CA LEU A 30 4.43 -17.76 -9.88
C LEU A 30 3.14 -17.17 -9.30
N GLY A 31 2.51 -16.23 -9.99
CA GLY A 31 1.28 -15.53 -9.60
C GLY A 31 0.00 -16.37 -9.70
N PRO A 32 -0.10 -17.39 -10.58
CA PRO A 32 -1.20 -18.35 -10.55
C PRO A 32 -1.07 -19.41 -9.46
N LEU A 33 0.08 -19.52 -8.78
CA LEU A 33 0.18 -20.40 -7.61
C LEU A 33 -0.70 -19.79 -6.51
N PRO A 34 -1.68 -20.55 -5.97
CA PRO A 34 -2.56 -20.07 -4.92
C PRO A 34 -1.74 -19.90 -3.63
N GLY A 35 -1.10 -18.75 -3.50
CA GLY A 35 -0.22 -18.41 -2.39
C GLY A 35 0.19 -16.94 -2.43
N PRO A 36 0.65 -16.38 -1.30
CA PRO A 36 0.98 -14.96 -1.19
C PRO A 36 2.22 -14.53 -1.98
N GLY A 37 2.81 -15.37 -2.85
CA GLY A 37 4.14 -15.16 -3.42
C GLY A 37 4.26 -14.01 -4.42
N GLY A 38 3.19 -13.69 -5.15
CA GLY A 38 3.23 -12.65 -6.19
C GLY A 38 3.49 -11.24 -5.65
N ILE A 39 2.82 -10.84 -4.56
CA ILE A 39 2.95 -9.48 -4.00
C ILE A 39 4.36 -9.24 -3.42
N PRO A 40 4.93 -10.09 -2.55
CA PRO A 40 6.30 -10.00 -2.09
C PRO A 40 7.31 -9.98 -3.25
N LEU A 41 7.06 -10.74 -4.32
CA LEU A 41 7.95 -10.79 -5.48
C LEU A 41 7.92 -9.48 -6.30
N ILE A 42 6.74 -8.89 -6.47
CA ILE A 42 6.60 -7.54 -7.06
C ILE A 42 7.32 -6.52 -6.19
N LEU A 43 7.10 -6.55 -4.88
CA LEU A 43 7.73 -5.61 -3.93
C LEU A 43 9.26 -5.77 -3.90
N ALA A 44 9.77 -7.00 -3.95
CA ALA A 44 11.18 -7.28 -4.05
C ALA A 44 11.76 -6.77 -5.37
N GLY A 45 11.09 -7.02 -6.50
CA GLY A 45 11.52 -6.55 -7.82
C GLY A 45 11.59 -5.03 -7.92
N LEU A 46 10.53 -4.35 -7.49
CA LEU A 46 10.50 -2.89 -7.39
C LEU A 46 11.54 -2.37 -6.38
N GLY A 47 11.76 -3.09 -5.28
CA GLY A 47 12.78 -2.76 -4.28
C GLY A 47 14.20 -2.77 -4.85
N PHE A 48 14.57 -3.81 -5.59
CA PHE A 48 15.87 -3.90 -6.26
C PHE A 48 16.06 -2.77 -7.27
N LEU A 49 15.04 -2.48 -8.08
CA LEU A 49 15.07 -1.38 -9.05
C LEU A 49 15.10 0.00 -8.37
N ALA A 50 14.50 0.15 -7.20
CA ALA A 50 14.52 1.42 -6.47
C ALA A 50 15.91 1.77 -5.90
N VAL A 51 16.80 0.79 -5.70
CA VAL A 51 18.14 1.04 -5.14
C VAL A 51 18.98 1.92 -6.05
N ASN A 52 18.91 1.74 -7.37
CA ASN A 52 19.81 2.44 -8.29
C ASN A 52 19.17 3.62 -9.04
N HIS A 53 17.87 3.79 -8.93
CA HIS A 53 17.15 4.73 -9.79
C HIS A 53 16.45 5.83 -9.01
N ASP A 54 16.62 7.07 -9.48
CA ASP A 54 16.03 8.27 -8.89
C ASP A 54 14.50 8.29 -8.94
N TRP A 55 13.88 7.49 -9.83
CA TRP A 55 12.42 7.46 -9.98
C TRP A 55 11.72 7.09 -8.68
N ALA A 56 12.32 6.23 -7.85
CA ALA A 56 11.72 5.79 -6.59
C ALA A 56 11.66 6.94 -5.58
N ASP A 57 12.76 7.69 -5.43
CA ASP A 57 12.81 8.87 -4.58
C ASP A 57 11.86 9.96 -5.11
N ASN A 58 11.81 10.15 -6.42
CA ASN A 58 10.89 11.07 -7.07
C ASN A 58 9.42 10.68 -6.83
N ALA A 59 9.09 9.39 -6.88
CA ALA A 59 7.75 8.88 -6.59
C ALA A 59 7.35 9.14 -5.14
N ILE A 60 8.25 8.88 -4.18
CA ILE A 60 8.01 9.18 -2.76
C ILE A 60 7.78 10.67 -2.56
N HIS A 61 8.63 11.52 -3.16
CA HIS A 61 8.48 12.97 -3.08
C HIS A 61 7.16 13.45 -3.72
N TYR A 62 6.79 12.89 -4.86
CA TYR A 62 5.52 13.19 -5.52
C TYR A 62 4.33 12.84 -4.63
N VAL A 63 4.31 11.64 -4.04
CA VAL A 63 3.26 11.19 -3.13
C VAL A 63 3.23 12.08 -1.88
N LYS A 64 4.37 12.40 -1.29
CA LYS A 64 4.44 13.27 -0.11
C LYS A 64 3.87 14.65 -0.40
N LYS A 65 4.17 15.22 -1.57
CA LYS A 65 3.67 16.54 -1.99
C LYS A 65 2.16 16.55 -2.22
N HIS A 66 1.60 15.48 -2.80
CA HIS A 66 0.17 15.45 -3.20
C HIS A 66 -0.75 14.74 -2.20
N SER A 67 -0.21 13.95 -1.26
CA SER A 67 -1.00 13.17 -0.29
C SER A 67 -1.88 14.03 0.61
N THR A 68 -1.39 15.21 1.02
CA THR A 68 -2.17 16.15 1.84
C THR A 68 -3.37 16.73 1.07
N ASN A 69 -3.21 16.95 -0.23
CA ASN A 69 -4.29 17.41 -1.09
C ASN A 69 -5.33 16.30 -1.32
N LEU A 70 -4.86 15.07 -1.60
CA LEU A 70 -5.73 13.90 -1.75
C LEU A 70 -6.57 13.63 -0.49
N ARG A 71 -5.98 13.71 0.71
CA ARG A 71 -6.71 13.51 1.96
C ARG A 71 -7.82 14.54 2.14
N ARG A 72 -7.57 15.81 1.81
CA ARG A 72 -8.58 16.89 1.91
C ARG A 72 -9.74 16.71 0.93
N ILE A 73 -9.45 16.21 -0.26
CA ILE A 73 -10.45 15.95 -1.30
C ILE A 73 -11.31 14.73 -0.93
N LEU A 74 -10.68 13.62 -0.51
CA LEU A 74 -11.39 12.38 -0.21
C LEU A 74 -12.12 12.41 1.16
N PHE A 75 -11.53 13.06 2.16
CA PHE A 75 -12.05 13.12 3.53
C PHE A 75 -12.18 14.57 4.00
N PRO A 76 -13.17 15.34 3.50
CA PRO A 76 -13.42 16.70 3.96
C PRO A 76 -13.89 16.71 5.42
N ALA A 77 -13.51 17.74 6.17
CA ALA A 77 -13.78 17.88 7.61
C ALA A 77 -15.24 18.28 7.94
N LYS A 78 -16.21 17.66 7.29
CA LYS A 78 -17.64 17.84 7.54
C LYS A 78 -18.19 16.59 8.21
N LYS A 79 -18.76 16.75 9.41
CA LYS A 79 -19.27 15.65 10.25
C LYS A 79 -20.21 14.69 9.52
N SER A 80 -21.07 15.19 8.62
CA SER A 80 -21.97 14.34 7.82
C SER A 80 -21.25 13.46 6.82
N ILE A 81 -20.19 13.97 6.17
CA ILE A 81 -19.41 13.23 5.18
C ILE A 81 -18.54 12.19 5.88
N GLU A 82 -17.97 12.53 7.03
CA GLU A 82 -17.24 11.57 7.86
C GLU A 82 -18.14 10.40 8.30
N LEU A 83 -19.38 10.68 8.69
CA LEU A 83 -20.34 9.63 9.08
C LEU A 83 -20.75 8.76 7.87
N MET A 84 -20.96 9.38 6.70
CA MET A 84 -21.24 8.65 5.46
C MET A 84 -20.10 7.69 5.10
N TRP A 85 -18.84 8.13 5.20
CA TRP A 85 -17.68 7.27 4.96
C TRP A 85 -17.56 6.11 5.96
N ASP A 86 -17.91 6.33 7.23
CA ASP A 86 -17.95 5.24 8.21
C ASP A 86 -19.03 4.21 7.88
N ILE A 87 -20.25 4.65 7.53
CA ILE A 87 -21.35 3.75 7.12
C ILE A 87 -20.93 2.97 5.88
N PHE A 88 -20.36 3.66 4.88
CA PHE A 88 -19.89 3.04 3.65
C PHE A 88 -18.81 1.98 3.93
N ALA A 89 -17.85 2.29 4.79
CA ALA A 89 -16.79 1.34 5.13
C ALA A 89 -17.30 0.14 5.95
N ILE A 90 -18.27 0.33 6.85
CA ILE A 90 -18.93 -0.78 7.57
C ILE A 90 -19.68 -1.68 6.59
N LEU A 91 -20.37 -1.09 5.62
CA LEU A 91 -21.09 -1.84 4.59
C LEU A 91 -20.11 -2.64 3.71
N LEU A 92 -18.99 -2.03 3.29
CA LEU A 92 -17.91 -2.74 2.58
C LEU A 92 -17.33 -3.89 3.40
N LEU A 93 -17.12 -3.72 4.72
CA LEU A 93 -16.67 -4.81 5.58
C LEU A 93 -17.67 -5.96 5.60
N GLY A 94 -18.97 -5.67 5.70
CA GLY A 94 -20.03 -6.68 5.61
C GLY A 94 -20.02 -7.43 4.27
N ILE A 95 -19.93 -6.71 3.16
CA ILE A 95 -19.85 -7.30 1.81
C ILE A 95 -18.58 -8.15 1.67
N GLY A 96 -17.43 -7.64 2.09
CA GLY A 96 -16.16 -8.37 2.06
C GLY A 96 -16.24 -9.66 2.88
N PHE A 97 -16.83 -9.60 4.08
CA PHE A 97 -17.01 -10.77 4.92
C PHE A 97 -17.93 -11.82 4.26
N MET A 98 -19.06 -11.40 3.68
CA MET A 98 -19.97 -12.30 2.94
C MET A 98 -19.29 -12.92 1.71
N ALA A 99 -18.53 -12.13 0.95
CA ALA A 99 -17.76 -12.60 -0.21
C ALA A 99 -16.65 -13.59 0.17
N ASN A 100 -16.11 -13.51 1.40
CA ASN A 100 -15.12 -14.46 1.88
C ASN A 100 -15.73 -15.85 2.16
N ILE A 101 -17.01 -15.89 2.56
CA ILE A 101 -17.71 -17.13 2.93
C ILE A 101 -18.24 -17.88 1.69
N SER A 102 -18.48 -17.21 0.56
CA SER A 102 -19.11 -17.77 -0.65
C SER A 102 -18.26 -18.80 -1.44
N GLY A 103 -17.12 -19.23 -0.90
CA GLY A 103 -16.39 -20.43 -1.35
C GLY A 103 -15.46 -20.25 -2.56
N GLY A 104 -15.78 -19.37 -3.51
CA GLY A 104 -14.97 -19.15 -4.71
C GLY A 104 -13.58 -18.54 -4.42
N TRP A 105 -12.51 -19.11 -4.95
CA TRP A 105 -11.14 -18.60 -4.74
C TRP A 105 -10.97 -17.15 -5.21
N LEU A 106 -11.53 -16.80 -6.37
CA LEU A 106 -11.51 -15.43 -6.88
C LEU A 106 -12.25 -14.46 -5.95
N LEU A 107 -13.41 -14.87 -5.43
CA LEU A 107 -14.21 -14.07 -4.49
C LEU A 107 -13.49 -13.89 -3.15
N LYS A 108 -12.74 -14.91 -2.69
CA LYS A 108 -11.87 -14.83 -1.51
C LYS A 108 -10.69 -13.88 -1.73
N ALA A 109 -10.08 -13.88 -2.91
CA ALA A 109 -9.01 -12.93 -3.21
C ALA A 109 -9.54 -11.48 -3.23
N LEU A 110 -10.69 -11.26 -3.86
CA LEU A 110 -11.36 -9.97 -3.89
C LEU A 110 -11.85 -9.53 -2.49
N SER A 111 -12.35 -10.45 -1.67
CA SER A 111 -12.82 -10.14 -0.33
C SER A 111 -11.70 -9.61 0.55
N ILE A 112 -10.49 -10.16 0.47
CA ILE A 112 -9.31 -9.65 1.20
C ILE A 112 -9.03 -8.20 0.81
N GLY A 113 -9.05 -7.89 -0.50
CA GLY A 113 -8.85 -6.52 -0.99
C GLY A 113 -9.93 -5.55 -0.51
N ILE A 114 -11.19 -5.99 -0.50
CA ILE A 114 -12.33 -5.20 -0.01
C ILE A 114 -12.18 -4.94 1.50
N LEU A 115 -11.91 -6.00 2.28
CA LEU A 115 -11.73 -5.90 3.73
C LEU A 115 -10.58 -4.96 4.09
N PHE A 116 -9.42 -5.12 3.44
CA PHE A 116 -8.27 -4.26 3.66
C PHE A 116 -8.55 -2.78 3.32
N SER A 117 -9.23 -2.53 2.20
CA SER A 117 -9.61 -1.19 1.77
C SER A 117 -10.60 -0.55 2.74
N ALA A 118 -11.61 -1.29 3.19
CA ALA A 118 -12.60 -0.83 4.14
C ALA A 118 -11.99 -0.51 5.52
N SER A 119 -11.10 -1.37 6.02
CA SER A 119 -10.33 -1.09 7.24
C SER A 119 -9.48 0.17 7.09
N THR A 120 -8.84 0.35 5.94
CA THR A 120 -8.02 1.54 5.64
C THR A 120 -8.86 2.81 5.65
N ILE A 121 -10.03 2.81 5.01
CA ILE A 121 -10.97 3.94 5.00
C ILE A 121 -11.39 4.29 6.43
N LEU A 122 -11.75 3.30 7.26
CA LEU A 122 -12.10 3.54 8.66
C LEU A 122 -10.96 4.18 9.42
N ILE A 123 -9.73 3.67 9.31
CA ILE A 123 -8.57 4.19 10.04
C ILE A 123 -8.21 5.61 9.58
N MET A 124 -8.30 5.90 8.28
CA MET A 124 -7.97 7.21 7.73
C MET A 124 -9.02 8.28 8.02
N ASN A 125 -10.28 7.88 8.18
CA ASN A 125 -11.40 8.77 8.48
C ASN A 125 -11.33 9.32 9.92
N ARG A 126 -11.96 10.48 10.15
CA ARG A 126 -12.06 11.17 11.47
C ARG A 126 -10.75 11.39 12.23
N LYS A 127 -9.60 11.48 11.54
CA LYS A 127 -8.30 11.67 12.19
C LYS A 127 -7.98 10.59 13.24
N ARG A 128 -8.53 9.36 13.11
CA ARG A 128 -8.29 8.27 14.07
C ARG A 128 -6.80 7.93 14.22
N MET A 129 -6.01 8.08 13.16
CA MET A 129 -4.54 7.96 13.21
C MET A 129 -3.87 8.98 14.14
N GLU A 130 -4.35 10.23 14.16
CA GLU A 130 -3.80 11.28 15.04
C GLU A 130 -4.15 10.97 16.51
N TRP A 131 -5.34 10.40 16.76
CA TRP A 131 -5.73 9.90 18.07
C TRP A 131 -4.88 8.70 18.51
N LEU A 132 -4.62 7.75 17.62
CA LEU A 132 -3.76 6.59 17.88
C LEU A 132 -2.33 7.01 18.23
N ASP A 133 -1.70 7.86 17.41
CA ASP A 133 -0.34 8.37 17.68
C ASP A 133 -0.28 9.09 19.04
N LYS A 134 -1.27 9.94 19.35
CA LYS A 134 -1.36 10.63 20.65
C LYS A 134 -1.44 9.65 21.82
N ASN A 135 -2.18 8.56 21.70
CA ASN A 135 -2.33 7.58 22.77
C ASN A 135 -1.13 6.66 22.89
N LEU A 136 -0.55 6.19 21.78
CA LEU A 136 0.64 5.34 21.79
C LEU A 136 1.84 6.07 22.43
N ARG A 137 2.01 7.37 22.18
CA ARG A 137 3.03 8.20 22.84
C ARG A 137 2.86 8.33 24.36
N ARG A 138 1.63 8.18 24.87
CA ARG A 138 1.37 8.17 26.33
C ARG A 138 1.82 6.85 26.97
N PHE A 139 1.77 5.75 26.24
CA PHE A 139 2.23 4.44 26.72
C PHE A 139 3.74 4.21 26.53
N GLY A 140 4.34 4.82 25.52
CA GLY A 140 5.79 4.73 25.24
C GLY A 140 6.69 5.67 26.05
N LYS A 141 6.13 6.58 26.86
CA LYS A 141 6.88 7.34 27.86
C LYS A 141 6.88 6.57 29.19
N LYS A 142 7.73 5.54 29.27
CA LYS A 142 8.24 5.00 30.53
C LYS A 142 9.76 4.98 30.43
#